data_AF-A0A3B1DY99-F1
#
_entry.id   AF-A0A3B1DY99-F1
#
_cell.length_a   1.000
_cell.length_b   1.000
_cell.length_c   1.000
_cell.angle_alpha   90.00
_cell.angle_beta   90.00
_cell.angle_gamma   90.00
#
_symmetry.space_group_name_H-M   'P 1'
#
loop_
_entity.id
_entity.type
_entity.pdbx_description
1 polymer ?
#
loop_
_entity_poly.entity_id
_entity_poly.type
_entity_poly.pdbx_seq_one_letter_code
_entity_poly.pdbx_strand_id
1 'polypeptide(L)'
;MPQRLFDLYQRKRIININANILAAGLLAVVLAKYPVVLIGRLIGEEHLLLITLAAGGVDMVIDVCLYYAFHWVANHWTPPWKTLPTPGQIGPTRSFFREASLIQFERAILSPLYYSIAMGSMYALQHRGWSHGWAFFVAFASGLVVTRAVHTVWGIRTGRFLDSR
;
A
#
# COMPACT_ATOMS: atom_id res chain seq x y z
N MET A 1 1.56 -27.66 -12.56
CA MET A 1 2.28 -26.43 -12.97
C MET A 1 2.28 -25.23 -11.99
N PRO A 2 1.58 -25.19 -10.81
CA PRO A 2 1.65 -24.03 -9.91
C PRO A 2 2.91 -23.97 -9.01
N GLN A 3 3.62 -25.10 -8.82
CA GLN A 3 4.77 -25.18 -7.92
C GLN A 3 5.98 -24.35 -8.38
N ARG A 4 6.23 -24.22 -9.69
CA ARG A 4 7.37 -23.44 -10.21
C ARG A 4 7.22 -21.93 -10.03
N LEU A 5 5.98 -21.41 -10.02
CA LEU A 5 5.70 -20.01 -9.71
C LEU A 5 5.87 -19.74 -8.22
N PHE A 6 5.48 -20.70 -7.38
CA PHE A 6 5.66 -20.61 -5.93
C PHE A 6 7.15 -20.64 -5.53
N ASP A 7 7.96 -21.45 -6.21
CA ASP A 7 9.41 -21.50 -5.99
C ASP A 7 10.12 -20.20 -6.42
N LEU A 8 9.68 -19.56 -7.51
CA LEU A 8 10.16 -18.22 -7.90
C LEU A 8 9.75 -17.14 -6.89
N TYR A 9 8.53 -17.25 -6.34
CA TYR A 9 8.02 -16.36 -5.30
C TYR A 9 8.81 -16.49 -3.98
N GLN A 10 9.18 -17.72 -3.59
CA GLN A 10 10.00 -17.98 -2.40
C GLN A 10 11.47 -17.58 -2.58
N ARG A 11 12.06 -17.77 -3.77
CA ARG A 11 13.49 -17.49 -4.00
C ARG A 11 13.83 -16.01 -4.10
N LYS A 12 12.89 -15.15 -4.52
CA LYS A 12 13.13 -13.70 -4.61
C LYS A 12 12.32 -12.97 -3.56
N ARG A 13 12.95 -12.70 -2.40
CA ARG A 13 12.41 -11.87 -1.30
C ARG A 13 11.72 -10.60 -1.80
N ILE A 14 12.26 -9.99 -2.86
CA ILE A 14 11.73 -8.80 -3.53
C ILE A 14 10.34 -9.02 -4.12
N ILE A 15 10.10 -10.15 -4.79
CA ILE A 15 8.81 -10.46 -5.43
C ILE A 15 7.74 -10.68 -4.37
N ASN A 16 8.06 -11.42 -3.31
CA ASN A 16 7.13 -11.67 -2.20
C ASN A 16 6.75 -10.37 -1.47
N ILE A 17 7.74 -9.52 -1.16
CA ILE A 17 7.50 -8.22 -0.53
C ILE A 17 6.63 -7.34 -1.44
N ASN A 18 6.97 -7.21 -2.72
CA ASN A 18 6.21 -6.37 -3.65
C ASN A 18 4.79 -6.88 -3.86
N ALA A 19 4.58 -8.19 -3.98
CA ALA A 19 3.25 -8.77 -4.17
C ALA A 19 2.36 -8.59 -2.93
N ASN A 20 2.89 -8.84 -1.72
CA ASN A 20 2.13 -8.61 -0.49
C ASN A 20 1.77 -7.13 -0.32
N ILE A 21 2.70 -6.22 -0.64
CA ILE A 21 2.44 -4.79 -0.56
C ILE A 21 1.42 -4.35 -1.62
N LEU A 22 1.49 -4.89 -2.84
CA LEU A 22 0.50 -4.62 -3.88
C LEU A 22 -0.89 -5.15 -3.49
N ALA A 23 -0.96 -6.35 -2.93
CA ALA A 23 -2.23 -6.93 -2.46
C ALA A 23 -2.83 -6.10 -1.31
N ALA A 24 -2.00 -5.73 -0.33
CA ALA A 24 -2.42 -4.88 0.78
C ALA A 24 -2.85 -3.48 0.31
N GLY A 25 -2.11 -2.86 -0.61
CA GLY A 25 -2.45 -1.57 -1.20
C GLY A 25 -3.74 -1.63 -2.02
N LEU A 26 -3.94 -2.68 -2.81
CA LEU A 26 -5.18 -2.86 -3.57
C LEU A 26 -6.37 -3.07 -2.64
N LEU A 27 -6.19 -3.85 -1.57
CA LEU A 27 -7.21 -4.01 -0.53
C LEU A 27 -7.56 -2.68 0.14
N ALA A 28 -6.55 -1.86 0.45
CA ALA A 28 -6.75 -0.52 0.99
C ALA A 28 -7.58 0.36 0.05
N VAL A 29 -7.25 0.37 -1.25
CA VAL A 29 -8.02 1.10 -2.28
C VAL A 29 -9.46 0.60 -2.37
N VAL A 30 -9.70 -0.71 -2.31
CA VAL A 30 -11.07 -1.26 -2.32
C VAL A 30 -11.85 -0.79 -1.10
N LEU A 31 -11.25 -0.80 0.08
CA LEU A 31 -11.89 -0.34 1.31
C LEU A 31 -12.12 1.18 1.32
N ALA A 32 -11.16 1.96 0.81
CA ALA A 32 -11.23 3.41 0.71
C ALA A 32 -12.27 3.91 -0.30
N LYS A 33 -12.63 3.08 -1.29
CA LYS A 33 -13.66 3.42 -2.28
C LYS A 33 -15.01 3.79 -1.63
N TYR A 34 -15.42 3.09 -0.58
CA TYR A 34 -16.71 3.32 0.09
C TYR A 34 -16.85 4.73 0.69
N PRO A 35 -15.93 5.17 1.57
CA PRO A 35 -15.97 6.53 2.10
C PRO A 35 -15.83 7.59 1.00
N VAL A 36 -15.04 7.35 -0.06
CA VAL A 36 -14.92 8.29 -1.19
C VAL A 36 -16.24 8.48 -1.93
N VAL A 37 -16.98 7.40 -2.19
CA VAL A 37 -18.31 7.48 -2.81
C VAL A 37 -19.29 8.22 -1.90
N LEU A 38 -19.23 7.98 -0.59
CA LEU A 38 -20.08 8.68 0.38
C LEU A 38 -19.79 10.19 0.40
N ILE A 39 -18.52 10.57 0.41
CA ILE A 39 -18.09 11.97 0.35
C ILE A 39 -18.56 12.65 -0.93
N GLY A 40 -18.44 11.98 -2.09
CA GLY A 40 -18.97 12.50 -3.35
C GLY A 40 -20.47 12.80 -3.30
N ARG A 41 -21.24 11.93 -2.64
CA ARG A 41 -22.69 12.15 -2.44
C ARG A 41 -23.00 13.28 -1.46
N LEU A 42 -22.18 13.47 -0.43
CA LEU A 42 -22.39 14.50 0.59
C LEU A 42 -22.00 15.90 0.13
N ILE A 43 -20.90 16.01 -0.63
CA ILE A 43 -20.38 17.30 -1.13
C ILE A 43 -21.13 17.74 -2.39
N GLY A 44 -21.62 16.79 -3.19
CA GLY A 44 -22.22 17.06 -4.49
C GLY A 44 -21.23 16.85 -5.63
N GLU A 45 -21.72 16.34 -6.76
CA GLU A 45 -20.89 15.85 -7.88
C GLU A 45 -20.12 16.96 -8.61
N GLU A 46 -20.47 18.23 -8.37
CA GLU A 46 -19.87 19.39 -9.06
C GLU A 46 -18.50 19.77 -8.52
N HIS A 47 -18.18 19.39 -7.28
CA HIS A 47 -16.94 19.77 -6.61
C HIS A 47 -15.82 18.72 -6.78
N LEU A 48 -15.47 18.41 -8.04
CA LEU A 48 -14.50 17.36 -8.40
C LEU A 48 -13.15 17.48 -7.69
N LEU A 49 -12.63 18.71 -7.57
CA LEU A 49 -11.36 18.97 -6.91
C LEU A 49 -11.42 18.66 -5.41
N LEU A 50 -12.49 19.07 -4.72
CA LEU A 50 -12.68 18.78 -3.31
C LEU A 50 -12.86 17.28 -3.06
N ILE A 51 -13.61 16.58 -3.92
CA ILE A 51 -13.76 15.12 -3.84
C ILE A 51 -12.41 14.43 -4.03
N THR A 52 -11.58 14.90 -4.96
CA THR A 52 -10.24 14.35 -5.20
C THR A 52 -9.32 14.57 -4.00
N LEU A 53 -9.30 15.78 -3.43
CA LEU A 53 -8.54 16.09 -2.22
C LEU A 53 -8.99 15.25 -1.03
N ALA A 54 -10.30 15.15 -0.82
CA ALA A 54 -10.88 14.34 0.24
C ALA A 54 -10.56 12.85 0.05
N ALA A 55 -10.58 12.36 -1.19
CA ALA A 55 -10.21 10.98 -1.50
C ALA A 55 -8.74 10.68 -1.19
N GLY A 56 -7.83 11.60 -1.52
CA GLY A 56 -6.42 11.49 -1.13
C GLY A 56 -6.25 11.46 0.39
N GLY A 57 -6.98 12.30 1.13
CA GLY A 57 -6.96 12.30 2.60
C GLY A 57 -7.50 11.01 3.21
N VAL A 58 -8.62 10.49 2.70
CA VAL A 58 -9.22 9.23 3.13
C VAL A 58 -8.30 8.05 2.86
N ASP A 59 -7.72 7.97 1.66
CA ASP A 59 -6.73 6.95 1.31
C ASP A 59 -5.55 6.99 2.29
N MET A 60 -4.97 8.17 2.54
CA MET A 60 -3.87 8.34 3.48
C MET A 60 -4.20 7.80 4.88
N VAL A 61 -5.37 8.14 5.41
CA VAL A 61 -5.80 7.68 6.74
C VAL A 61 -5.97 6.17 6.76
N ILE A 62 -6.66 5.60 5.76
CA ILE A 62 -6.89 4.16 5.67
C ILE A 62 -5.59 3.39 5.49
N ASP A 63 -4.67 3.88 4.66
CA ASP A 63 -3.39 3.24 4.39
C ASP A 63 -2.52 3.20 5.66
N VAL A 64 -2.54 4.28 6.47
CA VAL A 64 -1.89 4.32 7.78
C VAL A 64 -2.56 3.35 8.74
N CYS A 65 -3.88 3.41 8.89
CA CYS A 65 -4.63 2.54 9.80
C CYS A 65 -4.43 1.05 9.48
N LEU A 66 -4.53 0.65 8.21
CA LEU A 66 -4.33 -0.73 7.78
C LEU A 66 -2.89 -1.18 8.00
N TYR A 67 -1.91 -0.31 7.75
CA TYR A 67 -0.51 -0.65 8.01
C TYR A 67 -0.27 -0.93 9.50
N TYR A 68 -0.73 -0.05 10.39
CA TYR A 68 -0.61 -0.26 11.83
C TYR A 68 -1.40 -1.50 12.30
N ALA A 69 -2.60 -1.72 11.76
CA ALA A 69 -3.41 -2.90 12.08
C ALA A 69 -2.70 -4.20 11.67
N PHE A 70 -2.20 -4.29 10.43
CA PHE A 70 -1.47 -5.47 9.98
C PHE A 70 -0.17 -5.68 10.73
N HIS A 71 0.55 -4.60 11.05
CA HIS A 71 1.76 -4.70 11.87
C HIS A 71 1.41 -5.22 13.27
N TRP A 72 0.33 -4.71 13.89
CA TRP A 72 -0.13 -5.14 15.21
C TRP A 72 -0.53 -6.61 15.21
N VAL A 73 -1.32 -7.04 14.23
CA VAL A 73 -1.70 -8.45 14.04
C VAL A 73 -0.45 -9.30 13.86
N ALA A 74 0.51 -8.90 13.03
CA ALA A 74 1.74 -9.68 12.83
C ALA A 74 2.57 -9.85 14.11
N ASN A 75 2.55 -8.86 15.02
CA ASN A 75 3.35 -8.88 16.25
C ASN A 75 2.63 -9.49 17.47
N HIS A 76 1.30 -9.40 17.53
CA HIS A 76 0.51 -9.82 18.69
C HIS A 76 -0.38 -11.04 18.42
N TRP A 77 -0.61 -11.41 17.16
CA TRP A 77 -1.36 -12.63 16.83
C TRP A 77 -0.42 -13.82 16.76
N THR A 78 -0.52 -14.74 17.71
CA THR A 78 0.05 -16.10 17.62
C THR A 78 -1.01 -17.04 17.05
N PRO A 79 -0.90 -17.48 15.78
CA PRO A 79 -1.86 -18.41 15.22
C PRO A 79 -1.80 -19.75 15.98
N PRO A 80 -2.94 -20.41 16.24
CA PRO A 80 -3.00 -21.65 17.03
C PRO A 80 -2.23 -22.83 16.39
N TRP A 81 -1.84 -22.71 15.13
CA TRP A 81 -1.09 -23.71 14.35
C TRP A 81 0.42 -23.43 14.22
N LYS A 82 0.95 -22.34 14.77
CA LYS A 82 2.40 -22.09 14.81
C LYS A 82 2.97 -22.62 16.11
N THR A 83 3.88 -23.60 16.01
CA THR A 83 4.77 -24.00 17.11
C THR A 83 5.50 -22.76 17.63
N LEU A 84 5.42 -22.54 18.94
CA LEU A 84 6.08 -21.43 19.62
C LEU A 84 7.58 -21.41 19.23
N PRO A 85 8.15 -20.24 18.88
CA PRO A 85 9.57 -20.14 18.61
C PRO A 85 10.37 -20.56 19.86
N THR A 86 11.45 -21.30 19.64
CA THR A 86 12.38 -21.75 20.68
C THR A 86 12.84 -20.54 21.53
N PRO A 87 12.86 -20.64 22.88
CA PRO A 87 13.31 -19.54 23.74
C PRO A 87 14.78 -19.22 23.41
N GLY A 88 15.04 -18.06 22.78
CA GLY A 88 16.38 -17.63 22.37
C GLY A 88 16.48 -16.96 21.00
N GLN A 89 15.45 -17.05 20.14
CA GLN A 89 15.42 -16.37 18.82
C GLN A 89 14.74 -14.99 18.80
N ILE A 90 14.27 -14.50 19.95
CA ILE A 90 13.69 -13.17 20.06
C ILE A 90 14.87 -12.19 20.16
N GLY A 91 15.31 -11.68 19.00
CA GLY A 91 16.19 -10.51 18.94
C GLY A 91 15.58 -9.35 19.75
N PRO A 92 16.40 -8.37 20.19
CA PRO A 92 15.96 -7.32 21.10
C PRO A 92 14.65 -6.71 20.62
N THR A 93 13.65 -6.67 21.50
CA THR A 93 12.30 -6.15 21.27
C THR A 93 12.37 -4.66 20.94
N ARG A 94 12.74 -4.33 19.70
CA ARG A 94 12.63 -2.97 19.21
C ARG A 94 11.15 -2.60 19.30
N SER A 95 10.89 -1.43 19.88
CA SER A 95 9.54 -0.91 20.09
C SER A 95 8.73 -1.05 18.79
N PHE A 96 7.62 -1.80 18.87
CA PHE A 96 6.65 -2.01 17.79
C PHE A 96 6.37 -0.72 17.01
N PHE A 97 6.13 0.37 17.74
CA PHE A 97 5.87 1.68 17.16
C PHE A 97 7.08 2.26 16.42
N ARG A 98 8.29 2.03 16.91
CA ARG A 98 9.52 2.52 16.28
C ARG A 98 9.77 1.85 14.93
N GLU A 99 9.56 0.53 14.83
CA GLU A 99 9.74 -0.20 13.56
C GLU A 99 8.63 0.13 12.57
N ALA A 100 7.38 0.15 13.03
CA ALA A 100 6.24 0.56 12.22
C ALA A 100 6.43 1.97 11.64
N SER A 101 6.82 2.93 12.49
CA SER A 101 6.97 4.33 12.11
C SER A 101 8.12 4.54 11.13
N LEU A 102 9.22 3.80 11.26
CA LEU A 102 10.37 3.93 10.35
C LEU A 102 9.98 3.48 8.93
N ILE A 103 9.33 2.32 8.80
CA ILE A 103 8.84 1.83 7.50
C ILE A 103 7.75 2.74 6.93
N GLN A 104 6.90 3.30 7.79
CA GLN A 104 5.90 4.28 7.39
C GLN A 104 6.55 5.56 6.84
N PHE A 105 7.64 6.02 7.47
CA PHE A 105 8.40 7.17 7.01
C PHE A 105 9.05 6.90 5.65
N GLU A 106 9.62 5.71 5.44
CA GLU A 106 10.12 5.30 4.12
C GLU A 106 9.00 5.31 3.06
N ARG A 107 7.78 4.86 3.41
CA ARG A 107 6.61 4.98 2.53
C ARG A 107 6.19 6.43 2.30
N ALA A 108 6.29 7.29 3.32
CA ALA A 108 5.92 8.69 3.23
C ALA A 108 6.81 9.47 2.25
N ILE A 109 8.07 9.09 2.09
CA ILE A 109 8.96 9.71 1.08
C ILE A 109 8.47 9.46 -0.35
N LEU A 110 7.85 8.31 -0.61
CA LEU A 110 7.30 7.96 -1.93
C LEU A 110 5.87 8.46 -2.13
N SER A 111 5.22 8.94 -1.08
CA SER A 111 3.82 9.36 -1.12
C SER A 111 3.56 10.58 -2.01
N PRO A 112 4.46 11.60 -2.14
CA PRO A 112 4.20 12.72 -3.03
C PRO A 112 4.09 12.28 -4.49
N LEU A 113 4.94 11.34 -4.91
CA LEU A 113 4.89 10.76 -6.26
C LEU A 113 3.59 9.98 -6.47
N TYR A 114 3.23 9.14 -5.51
CA TYR A 114 1.99 8.36 -5.54
C TYR A 114 0.75 9.26 -5.65
N TYR A 115 0.61 10.24 -4.75
CA TYR A 115 -0.55 11.13 -4.74
C TYR A 115 -0.60 12.04 -5.97
N SER A 116 0.54 12.49 -6.49
CA SER A 116 0.55 13.28 -7.74
C SER A 116 -0.04 12.50 -8.90
N ILE A 117 0.33 11.22 -9.04
CA ILE A 117 -0.18 10.35 -10.10
C ILE A 117 -1.64 9.96 -9.84
N ALA A 118 -1.95 9.52 -8.62
CA ALA A 118 -3.26 9.02 -8.25
C ALA A 118 -4.32 10.13 -8.28
N MET A 119 -4.07 11.25 -7.59
CA MET A 119 -5.03 12.36 -7.55
C MET A 119 -5.14 13.05 -8.90
N GLY A 120 -4.03 13.24 -9.62
CA GLY A 120 -4.05 13.79 -10.98
C GLY A 120 -4.85 12.92 -11.96
N SER A 121 -4.66 11.60 -11.90
CA SER A 121 -5.41 10.65 -12.74
C SER A 121 -6.89 10.59 -12.36
N MET A 122 -7.21 10.62 -11.06
CA MET A 122 -8.60 10.65 -10.59
C MET A 122 -9.32 11.89 -11.09
N TYR A 123 -8.69 13.06 -10.93
CA TYR A 123 -9.22 14.33 -11.41
C TYR A 123 -9.46 14.30 -12.92
N ALA A 124 -8.51 13.80 -13.71
CA ALA A 124 -8.66 13.66 -15.15
C ALA A 124 -9.77 12.68 -15.57
N LEU A 125 -9.94 11.55 -14.86
CA LEU A 125 -11.00 10.59 -15.12
C LEU A 125 -12.38 11.15 -14.78
N GLN A 126 -12.49 11.89 -13.68
CA GLN A 126 -13.73 12.56 -13.30
C GLN A 126 -14.18 13.60 -14.33
N HIS A 127 -13.24 14.36 -14.92
CA HIS A 127 -13.54 15.29 -16.02
C HIS A 127 -14.05 14.58 -17.29
N ARG A 128 -13.78 13.27 -17.43
CA ARG A 128 -14.32 12.43 -18.51
C ARG A 128 -15.65 11.77 -18.15
N GLY A 129 -16.29 12.20 -17.06
CA GLY A 129 -17.60 11.69 -16.63
C GLY A 129 -17.56 10.34 -15.92
N TRP A 130 -16.38 9.87 -15.49
CA TRP A 130 -16.30 8.64 -14.70
C TRP A 130 -16.87 8.87 -13.29
N SER A 131 -17.61 7.89 -12.78
CA SER A 131 -18.11 7.98 -11.40
C SER A 131 -16.95 8.03 -10.40
N HIS A 132 -17.12 8.81 -9.33
CA HIS A 132 -16.04 9.09 -8.37
C HIS A 132 -15.38 7.83 -7.82
N GLY A 133 -16.17 6.78 -7.55
CA GLY A 133 -15.64 5.52 -7.04
C GLY A 133 -14.82 4.72 -8.05
N TRP A 134 -15.17 4.75 -9.34
CA TRP A 134 -14.39 4.08 -10.39
C TRP A 134 -13.15 4.88 -10.78
N ALA A 135 -13.29 6.21 -10.86
CA ALA A 135 -12.16 7.11 -11.06
C ALA A 135 -11.12 6.94 -9.94
N PHE A 136 -11.56 6.91 -8.68
CA PHE A 136 -10.71 6.63 -7.53
C PHE A 136 -9.99 5.28 -7.65
N PHE A 137 -10.76 4.18 -7.83
CA PHE A 137 -10.19 2.84 -7.86
C PHE A 137 -9.11 2.69 -8.94
N VAL A 138 -9.39 3.12 -10.18
CA VAL A 138 -8.44 2.98 -11.30
C VAL A 138 -7.23 3.89 -11.11
N ALA A 139 -7.44 5.14 -10.68
CA ALA A 139 -6.36 6.09 -10.50
C ALA A 139 -5.41 5.71 -9.34
N PHE A 140 -5.96 5.28 -8.21
CA PHE A 140 -5.15 4.89 -7.05
C PHE A 140 -4.48 3.53 -7.25
N ALA A 141 -5.15 2.57 -7.90
CA ALA A 141 -4.51 1.31 -8.30
C ALA A 141 -3.37 1.52 -9.30
N SER A 142 -3.56 2.39 -10.31
CA SER A 142 -2.48 2.71 -11.27
C SER A 142 -1.33 3.46 -10.60
N GLY A 143 -1.63 4.44 -9.74
CA GLY A 143 -0.62 5.13 -8.92
C GLY A 143 0.20 4.16 -8.06
N LEU A 144 -0.45 3.19 -7.44
CA LEU A 144 0.21 2.15 -6.65
C LEU A 144 1.18 1.32 -7.53
N VAL A 145 0.73 0.85 -8.69
CA VAL A 145 1.56 0.06 -9.61
C VAL A 145 2.75 0.87 -10.11
N VAL A 146 2.53 2.11 -10.54
CA VAL A 146 3.60 2.98 -11.07
C VAL A 146 4.63 3.28 -9.98
N THR A 147 4.19 3.67 -8.78
CA THR A 147 5.10 3.97 -7.67
C THR A 147 5.93 2.75 -7.29
N ARG A 148 5.34 1.55 -7.33
CA ARG A 148 6.07 0.30 -7.04
C ARG A 148 7.03 -0.08 -8.15
N ALA A 149 6.68 0.13 -9.41
CA ALA A 149 7.59 -0.06 -10.54
C ALA A 149 8.80 0.87 -10.40
N VAL A 150 8.57 2.16 -10.13
CA VAL A 150 9.64 3.15 -9.91
C VAL A 150 10.51 2.77 -8.73
N HIS A 151 9.92 2.42 -7.58
CA HIS A 151 10.66 1.99 -6.39
C HIS A 151 11.51 0.75 -6.65
N THR A 152 10.99 -0.22 -7.39
CA THR A 152 11.71 -1.45 -7.74
C THR A 152 12.88 -1.16 -8.68
N VAL A 153 12.65 -0.36 -9.73
CA VAL A 153 13.70 0.04 -10.68
C VAL A 153 14.79 0.84 -9.96
N TRP A 154 14.42 1.75 -9.08
CA TRP A 154 15.37 2.54 -8.30
C TRP A 154 16.18 1.67 -7.33
N GLY A 155 15.53 0.73 -6.64
CA GLY A 155 16.21 -0.21 -5.75
C GLY A 155 17.19 -1.14 -6.48
N ILE A 156 16.86 -1.56 -7.71
CA ILE A 156 17.77 -2.34 -8.56
C ILE A 156 18.97 -1.48 -8.97
N ARG A 157 18.72 -0.24 -9.43
CA ARG A 157 19.79 0.67 -9.89
C ARG A 157 20.75 1.11 -8.77
N THR A 158 20.26 1.22 -7.54
CA THR A 158 21.08 1.63 -6.38
C THR A 158 21.80 0.47 -5.70
N GLY A 159 21.65 -0.76 -6.19
CA GLY A 159 22.34 -1.93 -5.66
C GLY A 159 21.84 -2.41 -4.29
N ARG A 160 20.80 -1.81 -3.71
CA ARG A 160 20.18 -2.27 -2.44
C ARG A 160 19.52 -3.66 -2.53
N PHE A 161 19.29 -4.15 -3.75
CA PHE A 161 18.73 -5.47 -4.04
C PHE A 161 19.71 -6.45 -4.67
N LEU A 162 20.98 -6.06 -4.86
CA LEU A 162 22.04 -7.00 -5.16
C LEU A 162 22.43 -7.67 -3.84
N ASP A 163 21.96 -8.90 -3.66
CA ASP A 163 22.48 -9.77 -2.60
C ASP A 163 24.00 -9.69 -2.63
N SER A 164 24.59 -9.20 -1.54
CA SER A 164 26.02 -9.36 -1.29
C SER A 164 26.30 -10.86 -1.38
N ARG A 165 27.14 -11.24 -2.33
CA ARG A 165 27.72 -12.58 -2.37
C ARG A 165 28.43 -12.88 -1.05
#